data_AF-A0A7X6SIJ5-F1
#
_entry.id   AF-A0A7X6SIJ5-F1
#
_cell.length_a   1.000
_cell.length_b   1.000
_cell.length_c   1.000
_cell.angle_alpha   90.00
_cell.angle_beta   90.00
_cell.angle_gamma   90.00
#
_symmetry.space_group_name_H-M   'P 1'
#
loop_
_entity.id
_entity.type
_entity.pdbx_description
1 polymer ?
#
loop_
_entity_poly.entity_id
_entity_poly.type
_entity_poly.pdbx_seq_one_letter_code
_entity_poly.pdbx_strand_id
1 'polypeptide(L)'
;MTPDRFYGLDIETDTTINGLDPNVAAVVAVAIVTASERFVIMGPERELLAATNAVLAGLEPGVLVTWNGARFDLPFLALRAERLGVPLDLELFPPPTAADETSRLGIADDGAAQREQRFSVRGRWGVHLHLDAFAVYRADVGNTLGLSCGLKALARFLRYEPIEVDRTRIEDLSPDELEAYVASDAELARVLALRRYPAILNAVDRPERFQPIFQ
;
A
#
# COMPACT_ATOMS: atom_id res chain seq x y z
N MET A 1 -15.56 14.81 -1.55
CA MET A 1 -15.17 13.48 -2.03
C MET A 1 -16.23 12.50 -1.59
N THR A 2 -16.51 11.48 -2.38
CA THR A 2 -17.57 10.49 -2.15
C THR A 2 -16.96 9.09 -2.00
N PRO A 3 -17.58 8.14 -1.27
CA PRO A 3 -16.99 6.83 -0.98
C PRO A 3 -16.63 5.98 -2.21
N ASP A 4 -17.29 6.21 -3.35
CA ASP A 4 -17.02 5.58 -4.64
C ASP A 4 -15.67 5.98 -5.25
N ARG A 5 -15.07 7.10 -4.80
CA ARG A 5 -13.77 7.60 -5.26
C ARG A 5 -12.60 7.16 -4.37
N PHE A 6 -12.80 6.14 -3.53
CA PHE A 6 -11.73 5.50 -2.76
C PHE A 6 -11.42 4.14 -3.38
N TYR A 7 -10.17 3.95 -3.77
CA TYR A 7 -9.70 2.76 -4.47
C TYR A 7 -8.68 2.04 -3.58
N GLY A 8 -8.89 0.77 -3.31
CA GLY A 8 -7.90 -0.05 -2.61
C GLY A 8 -6.71 -0.34 -3.52
N LEU A 9 -5.49 -0.28 -2.97
CA LEU A 9 -4.27 -0.68 -3.65
C LEU A 9 -3.45 -1.57 -2.72
N ASP A 10 -2.92 -2.65 -3.29
CA ASP A 10 -2.03 -3.58 -2.61
C ASP A 10 -1.08 -4.22 -3.64
N ILE A 11 0.13 -4.58 -3.20
CA ILE A 11 1.15 -5.22 -4.04
C ILE A 11 1.64 -6.52 -3.42
N GLU A 12 2.03 -7.47 -4.27
CA GLU A 12 2.78 -8.64 -3.85
C GLU A 12 4.17 -8.63 -4.48
N THR A 13 5.13 -9.13 -3.72
CA THR A 13 6.56 -9.11 -4.08
C THR A 13 7.14 -10.52 -4.04
N ASP A 14 8.18 -10.74 -4.82
CA ASP A 14 8.92 -12.00 -4.81
C ASP A 14 9.59 -12.23 -3.45
N THR A 15 9.20 -13.32 -2.77
CA THR A 15 9.68 -13.66 -1.43
C THR A 15 10.89 -14.60 -1.40
N THR A 16 11.40 -15.04 -2.55
CA THR A 16 12.49 -16.03 -2.67
C THR A 16 13.76 -15.65 -1.90
N ILE A 17 14.08 -14.35 -1.86
CA ILE A 17 15.25 -13.81 -1.13
C ILE A 17 14.80 -12.96 0.04
N ASN A 18 14.10 -11.86 -0.26
CA ASN A 18 13.58 -10.92 0.72
C ASN A 18 12.53 -10.00 0.05
N GLY A 19 11.26 -10.37 0.13
CA GLY A 19 10.15 -9.59 -0.44
C GLY A 19 10.03 -8.16 0.10
N LEU A 20 10.68 -7.86 1.24
CA LEU A 20 10.67 -6.52 1.83
C LEU A 20 11.74 -5.58 1.24
N ASP A 21 12.68 -6.10 0.46
CA ASP A 21 13.78 -5.30 -0.10
C ASP A 21 13.63 -5.11 -1.61
N PRO A 22 13.24 -3.91 -2.07
CA PRO A 22 13.12 -3.63 -3.50
C PRO A 22 14.47 -3.66 -4.24
N ASN A 23 15.58 -3.81 -3.52
CA ASN A 23 16.87 -4.02 -4.15
C ASN A 23 17.00 -5.40 -4.78
N VAL A 24 16.30 -6.40 -4.22
CA VAL A 24 16.44 -7.82 -4.58
C VAL A 24 15.14 -8.50 -4.96
N ALA A 25 13.98 -7.98 -4.52
CA ALA A 25 12.66 -8.50 -4.86
C ALA A 25 12.01 -7.70 -5.99
N ALA A 26 11.30 -8.42 -6.86
CA ALA A 26 10.45 -7.84 -7.91
C ALA A 26 9.00 -7.73 -7.41
N VAL A 27 8.24 -6.79 -7.96
CA VAL A 27 6.77 -6.80 -7.86
C VAL A 27 6.21 -7.90 -8.76
N VAL A 28 5.40 -8.79 -8.21
CA VAL A 28 4.83 -9.95 -8.93
C VAL A 28 3.33 -9.80 -9.20
N ALA A 29 2.62 -9.01 -8.39
CA ALA A 29 1.23 -8.67 -8.62
C ALA A 29 0.89 -7.29 -8.04
N VAL A 30 -0.10 -6.61 -8.65
CA VAL A 30 -0.72 -5.40 -8.11
C VAL A 30 -2.23 -5.55 -8.23
N ALA A 31 -2.95 -5.20 -7.16
CA ALA A 31 -4.40 -5.05 -7.20
C ALA A 31 -4.82 -3.59 -7.04
N ILE A 32 -5.82 -3.18 -7.83
CA ILE A 32 -6.58 -1.95 -7.65
C ILE A 32 -8.06 -2.29 -7.57
N VAL A 33 -8.72 -1.91 -6.48
CA VAL A 33 -10.13 -2.24 -6.24
C VAL A 33 -10.95 -0.96 -6.10
N THR A 34 -11.86 -0.72 -7.03
CA THR A 34 -12.80 0.42 -7.00
C THR A 34 -14.12 0.01 -6.33
N ALA A 35 -15.14 0.87 -6.40
CA ALA A 35 -16.47 0.50 -5.94
C ALA A 35 -17.19 -0.52 -6.84
N SER A 36 -16.79 -0.64 -8.10
CA SER A 36 -17.47 -1.46 -9.10
C SER A 36 -16.57 -2.45 -9.81
N GLU A 37 -15.25 -2.25 -9.77
CA GLU A 37 -14.28 -3.00 -10.58
C GLU A 37 -13.09 -3.44 -9.74
N ARG A 38 -12.46 -4.53 -10.18
CA ARG A 38 -11.21 -5.06 -9.64
C ARG A 38 -10.25 -5.24 -10.79
N PHE A 39 -9.07 -4.66 -10.66
CA PHE A 39 -7.97 -4.81 -11.60
C PHE A 39 -6.87 -5.57 -10.88
N VAL A 40 -6.52 -6.77 -11.35
CA VAL A 40 -5.33 -7.48 -10.90
C VAL A 40 -4.39 -7.58 -12.08
N ILE A 41 -3.16 -7.14 -11.86
CA ILE A 41 -2.14 -7.01 -12.89
C ILE A 41 -0.97 -7.90 -12.48
N MET A 42 -0.65 -8.86 -13.35
CA MET A 42 0.40 -9.84 -13.17
C MET A 42 1.20 -9.97 -14.47
N GLY A 43 2.42 -10.51 -14.38
CA GLY A 43 3.29 -10.73 -15.54
C GLY A 43 4.68 -10.10 -15.34
N PRO A 44 5.43 -9.86 -16.43
CA PRO A 44 6.75 -9.23 -16.34
C PRO A 44 6.67 -7.88 -15.62
N GLU A 45 7.50 -7.69 -14.60
CA GLU A 45 7.44 -6.53 -13.69
C GLU A 45 7.37 -5.18 -14.42
N ARG A 46 8.16 -4.99 -15.49
CA ARG A 46 8.14 -3.77 -16.30
C ARG A 46 6.75 -3.49 -16.91
N GLU A 47 6.13 -4.51 -17.47
CA GLU A 47 4.82 -4.42 -18.11
C GLU A 47 3.72 -4.23 -17.06
N LEU A 48 3.83 -4.95 -15.94
CA LEU A 48 2.94 -4.82 -14.79
C LEU A 48 2.94 -3.39 -14.23
N LEU A 49 4.11 -2.79 -14.03
CA LEU A 49 4.22 -1.41 -13.54
C LEU A 49 3.62 -0.40 -14.52
N ALA A 50 3.91 -0.55 -15.82
CA ALA A 50 3.35 0.32 -16.86
C ALA A 50 1.81 0.17 -16.96
N ALA A 51 1.30 -1.06 -16.89
CA ALA A 51 -0.14 -1.34 -16.89
C ALA A 51 -0.82 -0.78 -15.64
N THR A 52 -0.16 -0.85 -14.48
CA THR A 52 -0.65 -0.24 -13.23
C THR A 52 -0.83 1.26 -13.40
N ASN A 53 0.18 1.94 -13.96
CA ASN A 53 0.09 3.38 -14.25
C ASN A 53 -1.06 3.69 -15.22
N ALA A 54 -1.23 2.88 -16.27
CA ALA A 54 -2.28 3.06 -17.26
C ALA A 54 -3.69 2.86 -16.69
N VAL A 55 -3.88 1.85 -15.82
CA VAL A 55 -5.15 1.63 -15.13
C VAL A 55 -5.50 2.85 -14.29
N LEU A 56 -4.58 3.33 -13.46
CA LEU A 56 -4.80 4.50 -12.62
C LEU A 56 -5.12 5.75 -13.47
N ALA A 57 -4.35 6.01 -14.53
CA ALA A 57 -4.61 7.13 -15.43
C ALA A 57 -6.00 7.10 -16.10
N GLY A 58 -6.61 5.91 -16.22
CA GLY A 58 -7.96 5.73 -16.75
C GLY A 58 -9.09 5.91 -15.72
N LEU A 59 -8.78 5.96 -14.42
CA LEU A 59 -9.78 6.13 -13.37
C LEU A 59 -10.11 7.61 -13.11
N GLU A 60 -11.33 7.86 -12.65
CA GLU A 60 -11.73 9.17 -12.17
C GLU A 60 -10.85 9.63 -10.98
N PRO A 61 -10.57 10.94 -10.83
CA PRO A 61 -9.80 11.44 -9.69
C PRO A 61 -10.36 11.00 -8.34
N GLY A 62 -9.49 10.45 -7.49
CA GLY A 62 -9.87 9.76 -6.26
C GLY A 62 -8.74 9.63 -5.25
N VAL A 63 -8.88 8.70 -4.31
CA VAL A 63 -7.91 8.39 -3.26
C VAL A 63 -7.50 6.93 -3.35
N LEU A 64 -6.20 6.68 -3.48
CA LEU A 64 -5.59 5.36 -3.32
C LEU A 64 -5.43 5.06 -1.85
N VAL A 65 -6.07 3.99 -1.42
CA VAL A 65 -6.09 3.50 -0.05
C VAL A 65 -5.19 2.29 0.05
N THR A 66 -4.14 2.39 0.85
CA THR A 66 -3.23 1.28 1.14
C THR A 66 -3.34 0.86 2.60
N TRP A 67 -2.74 -0.28 2.94
CA TRP A 67 -2.52 -0.69 4.32
C TRP A 67 -1.02 -0.74 4.63
N ASN A 68 -0.49 0.31 5.27
CA ASN A 68 0.94 0.50 5.51
C ASN A 68 1.74 0.83 4.23
N GLY A 69 1.08 1.26 3.15
CA GLY A 69 1.73 1.57 1.88
C GLY A 69 2.57 2.84 1.87
N ALA A 70 2.35 3.75 2.83
CA ALA A 70 3.28 4.85 3.08
C ALA A 70 4.69 4.38 3.47
N ARG A 71 4.82 3.16 4.01
CA ARG A 71 6.09 2.60 4.47
C ARG A 71 6.58 1.44 3.61
N PHE A 72 5.76 0.94 2.69
CA PHE A 72 6.08 -0.24 1.89
C PHE A 72 5.70 -0.05 0.42
N ASP A 73 4.42 -0.16 0.07
CA ASP A 73 3.95 -0.21 -1.32
C ASP A 73 4.49 0.93 -2.19
N LEU A 74 4.31 2.18 -1.75
CA LEU A 74 4.70 3.35 -2.53
C LEU A 74 6.22 3.48 -2.73
N PRO A 75 7.07 3.47 -1.67
CA PRO A 75 8.51 3.53 -1.87
C PRO A 75 9.06 2.31 -2.61
N PHE A 76 8.45 1.12 -2.44
CA PHE A 76 8.83 -0.07 -3.18
C PHE A 76 8.57 0.12 -4.69
N LEU A 77 7.35 0.49 -5.06
CA LEU A 77 6.96 0.74 -6.45
C LEU A 77 7.82 1.82 -7.11
N ALA A 78 8.08 2.94 -6.40
CA ALA A 78 8.92 4.02 -6.91
C ALA A 78 10.35 3.55 -7.20
N LEU A 79 10.99 2.82 -6.28
CA LEU A 79 12.36 2.34 -6.49
C LEU A 79 12.44 1.29 -7.60
N ARG A 80 11.48 0.36 -7.68
CA ARG A 80 11.44 -0.64 -8.74
C ARG A 80 11.24 0.00 -10.11
N ALA A 81 10.33 0.97 -10.20
CA ALA A 81 10.09 1.73 -11.43
C ALA A 81 11.34 2.50 -11.89
N GLU A 82 12.03 3.19 -10.98
CA GLU A 82 13.28 3.90 -11.27
C GLU A 82 14.35 2.94 -11.81
N ARG A 83 14.58 1.82 -11.12
CA ARG A 83 15.58 0.81 -11.51
C ARG A 83 15.31 0.19 -12.86
N LEU A 84 14.03 -0.02 -13.18
CA LEU A 84 13.62 -0.53 -14.47
C LEU A 84 13.53 0.58 -15.52
N GLY A 85 13.55 1.86 -15.17
CA GLY A 85 13.28 2.94 -16.11
C GLY A 85 11.84 2.88 -16.65
N VAL A 86 10.88 2.56 -15.79
CA VAL A 86 9.44 2.65 -16.08
C VAL A 86 8.93 3.98 -15.55
N PRO A 87 8.39 4.87 -16.39
CA PRO A 87 7.81 6.11 -15.90
C PRO A 87 6.49 5.80 -15.17
N LEU A 88 6.42 6.17 -13.89
CA LEU A 88 5.18 6.20 -13.13
C LEU A 88 4.83 7.66 -12.81
N ASP A 89 3.55 7.99 -12.81
CA ASP A 89 3.04 9.27 -12.32
C ASP A 89 3.00 9.32 -10.78
N LEU A 90 3.82 8.51 -10.11
CA LEU A 90 3.91 8.37 -8.65
C LEU A 90 4.88 9.41 -8.08
N GLU A 91 4.35 10.36 -7.32
CA GLU A 91 5.11 11.38 -6.60
C GLU A 91 5.12 11.05 -5.11
N LEU A 92 6.32 10.98 -4.52
CA LEU A 92 6.51 10.76 -3.08
C LEU A 92 6.93 12.07 -2.40
N PHE A 93 6.36 12.36 -1.23
CA PHE A 93 6.64 13.56 -0.46
C PHE A 93 7.03 13.21 0.97
N PRO A 94 7.80 14.06 1.67
CA PRO A 94 8.10 13.85 3.07
C PRO A 94 6.84 13.81 3.96
N PRO A 95 6.88 13.10 5.10
CA PRO A 95 5.79 13.10 6.08
C PRO A 95 5.59 14.50 6.70
N PRO A 96 4.41 14.78 7.30
CA PRO A 96 4.06 16.08 7.87
C PRO A 96 5.04 16.66 8.90
N THR A 97 5.79 15.82 9.58
CA THR A 97 6.53 16.19 10.79
C THR A 97 7.95 15.62 10.77
N ALA A 98 8.95 16.51 10.75
CA ALA A 98 10.34 16.17 11.04
C ALA A 98 10.54 15.57 12.46
N ALA A 99 9.53 15.66 13.33
CA ALA A 99 9.52 15.02 14.65
C ALA A 99 9.30 13.50 14.61
N ASP A 100 8.91 12.92 13.46
CA ASP A 100 8.83 11.46 13.29
C ASP A 100 10.20 10.81 13.03
N GLU A 101 11.26 11.60 12.78
CA GLU A 101 12.65 11.11 12.75
C GLU A 101 13.07 10.44 14.07
N THR A 102 12.40 10.79 15.17
CA THR A 102 12.61 10.21 16.50
C THR A 102 11.81 8.95 16.81
N SER A 103 10.99 8.43 15.89
CA SER A 103 10.42 7.08 16.02
C SER A 103 11.46 5.99 15.67
N ARG A 104 12.68 6.14 16.17
CA ARG A 104 13.70 5.08 16.26
C ARG A 104 13.41 4.06 17.37
N LEU A 105 12.22 4.05 17.97
CA LEU A 105 11.91 3.19 19.11
C LEU A 105 10.54 2.52 18.98
N GLY A 106 10.58 1.28 18.50
CA GLY A 106 9.94 0.16 19.19
C GLY A 106 8.63 -0.36 18.62
N ILE A 107 8.68 -1.35 17.73
CA ILE A 107 7.83 -2.55 17.81
C ILE A 107 8.72 -3.78 17.54
N ALA A 108 8.42 -4.84 18.29
CA ALA A 108 9.18 -6.05 18.47
C ALA A 108 9.30 -6.93 17.21
N ASP A 109 10.53 -7.36 16.94
CA ASP A 109 10.93 -8.69 16.45
C ASP A 109 10.08 -9.39 15.38
N ASP A 110 10.13 -8.86 14.16
CA ASP A 110 9.77 -9.56 12.93
C ASP A 110 10.76 -9.19 11.80
N GLY A 111 12.01 -9.65 11.97
CA GLY A 111 12.99 -9.80 10.89
C GLY A 111 13.92 -8.59 10.68
N ALA A 112 15.23 -8.85 10.72
CA ALA A 112 16.30 -7.86 10.57
C ALA A 112 16.32 -7.13 9.20
N ALA A 113 15.53 -7.57 8.23
CA ALA A 113 15.41 -6.99 6.89
C ALA A 113 14.59 -5.68 6.83
N GLN A 114 13.75 -5.38 7.84
CA GLN A 114 12.98 -4.13 7.90
C GLN A 114 13.82 -2.89 8.27
N ARG A 115 15.14 -3.03 8.44
CA ARG A 115 16.00 -1.96 8.97
C ARG A 115 16.36 -0.87 7.96
N GLU A 116 16.14 -1.08 6.66
CA GLU A 116 16.63 -0.18 5.60
C GLU A 116 15.59 0.77 4.99
N GLN A 117 14.28 0.58 5.20
CA GLN A 117 13.25 1.58 4.86
C GLN A 117 12.69 2.26 6.12
N ARG A 118 13.45 3.25 6.61
CA ARG A 118 13.20 3.92 7.90
C ARG A 118 12.25 5.11 7.86
N PHE A 119 11.63 5.41 6.72
CA PHE A 119 10.84 6.64 6.58
C PHE A 119 9.48 6.33 5.96
N SER A 120 8.43 6.83 6.60
CA SER A 120 7.10 6.89 6.02
C SER A 120 7.06 8.03 5.01
N VAL A 121 6.41 7.84 3.87
CA VAL A 121 6.20 8.87 2.85
C VAL A 121 4.74 9.24 2.72
N ARG A 122 4.49 10.43 2.20
CA ARG A 122 3.20 10.77 1.59
C ARG A 122 3.25 10.47 0.10
N GLY A 123 2.09 10.22 -0.49
CA GLY A 123 1.99 9.88 -1.90
C GLY A 123 0.97 10.69 -2.68
N ARG A 124 1.18 10.74 -3.99
CA ARG A 124 0.17 11.04 -5.01
C ARG A 124 0.51 10.23 -6.24
N TRP A 125 -0.49 9.72 -6.96
CA TRP A 125 -0.29 9.03 -8.22
C TRP A 125 -1.16 9.66 -9.31
N GLY A 126 -0.56 10.42 -10.23
CA GLY A 126 -1.28 11.15 -11.25
C GLY A 126 -2.30 12.11 -10.63
N VAL A 127 -3.59 11.86 -10.84
CA VAL A 127 -4.67 12.67 -10.25
C VAL A 127 -5.19 12.14 -8.89
N HIS A 128 -4.65 11.01 -8.42
CA HIS A 128 -5.10 10.36 -7.19
C HIS A 128 -4.25 10.77 -5.99
N LEU A 129 -4.93 11.16 -4.91
CA LEU A 129 -4.30 11.36 -3.62
C LEU A 129 -4.07 9.99 -2.95
N HIS A 130 -3.30 9.97 -1.87
CA HIS A 130 -3.03 8.75 -1.10
C HIS A 130 -3.62 8.82 0.31
N LEU A 131 -4.03 7.67 0.83
CA LEU A 131 -4.41 7.44 2.22
C LEU A 131 -3.80 6.13 2.70
N ASP A 132 -2.97 6.21 3.74
CA ASP A 132 -2.57 5.02 4.49
C ASP A 132 -3.60 4.73 5.60
N ALA A 133 -4.46 3.72 5.38
CA ALA A 133 -5.50 3.36 6.34
C ALA A 133 -4.93 2.74 7.61
N PHE A 134 -3.76 2.08 7.53
CA PHE A 134 -3.11 1.50 8.69
C PHE A 134 -2.78 2.57 9.74
N ALA A 135 -2.23 3.71 9.29
CA ALA A 135 -1.89 4.83 10.18
C ALA A 135 -3.12 5.35 10.96
N VAL A 136 -4.28 5.45 10.29
CA VAL A 136 -5.54 5.88 10.91
C VAL A 136 -6.00 4.90 12.00
N TYR A 137 -5.97 3.60 11.72
CA TYR A 137 -6.35 2.58 12.70
C TYR A 137 -5.35 2.48 13.84
N ARG A 138 -4.06 2.59 13.56
CA ARG A 138 -3.02 2.51 14.59
C ARG A 138 -3.12 3.67 15.58
N ALA A 139 -3.38 4.89 15.09
CA ALA A 139 -3.51 6.09 15.92
C ALA A 139 -4.74 6.06 16.86
N ASP A 140 -5.80 5.35 16.47
CA ASP A 140 -7.04 5.26 17.26
C ASP A 140 -7.22 3.89 17.92
N VAL A 141 -7.62 2.89 17.14
CA VAL A 141 -7.96 1.54 17.61
C VAL A 141 -6.73 0.86 18.20
N GLY A 142 -5.58 0.95 17.54
CA GLY A 142 -4.35 0.32 17.98
C GLY A 142 -3.82 0.89 19.30
N ASN A 143 -3.90 2.22 19.46
CA ASN A 143 -3.51 2.91 20.68
C ASN A 143 -4.48 2.63 21.84
N THR A 144 -5.79 2.57 21.55
CA THR A 144 -6.83 2.38 22.57
C THR A 144 -6.95 0.92 23.03
N LEU A 145 -6.85 -0.04 22.12
CA LEU A 145 -7.10 -1.47 22.39
C LEU A 145 -5.81 -2.31 22.47
N GLY A 146 -4.63 -1.71 22.27
CA GLY A 146 -3.36 -2.43 22.25
C GLY A 146 -3.21 -3.41 21.08
N LEU A 147 -3.95 -3.22 19.99
CA LEU A 147 -3.92 -4.07 18.80
C LEU A 147 -2.81 -3.63 17.84
N SER A 148 -2.09 -4.57 17.22
CA SER A 148 -1.07 -4.26 16.20
C SER A 148 -1.64 -3.57 14.97
N CYS A 149 -2.93 -3.74 14.70
CA CYS A 149 -3.64 -3.28 13.50
C CYS A 149 -3.07 -3.88 12.19
N GLY A 150 -2.46 -5.06 12.23
CA GLY A 150 -2.17 -5.78 10.98
C GLY A 150 -3.47 -6.09 10.22
N LEU A 151 -3.45 -6.00 8.88
CA LEU A 151 -4.65 -6.04 8.04
C LEU A 151 -5.55 -7.24 8.37
N LYS A 152 -4.99 -8.46 8.32
CA LYS A 152 -5.74 -9.71 8.60
C LYS A 152 -6.28 -9.75 10.03
N ALA A 153 -5.46 -9.35 11.01
CA ALA A 153 -5.86 -9.37 12.42
C ALA A 153 -7.04 -8.43 12.68
N LEU A 154 -6.98 -7.22 12.12
CA LEU A 154 -8.06 -6.24 12.23
C LEU A 154 -9.30 -6.66 11.42
N ALA A 155 -9.13 -7.20 10.22
CA ALA A 155 -10.21 -7.73 9.41
C ALA A 155 -10.99 -8.81 10.17
N ARG A 156 -10.29 -9.80 10.76
CA ARG A 156 -10.90 -10.84 11.61
C ARG A 156 -11.59 -10.26 12.83
N PHE A 157 -10.98 -9.29 13.50
CA PHE A 157 -11.58 -8.61 14.65
C PHE A 157 -12.92 -7.95 14.28
N LEU A 158 -13.03 -7.42 13.06
CA LEU A 158 -14.23 -6.83 12.49
C LEU A 158 -15.14 -7.83 11.77
N ARG A 159 -14.87 -9.14 11.89
CA ARG A 159 -15.62 -10.26 11.32
C ARG A 159 -15.65 -10.30 9.78
N TYR A 160 -14.61 -9.78 9.14
CA TYR A 160 -14.31 -10.11 7.75
C TYR A 160 -13.55 -11.43 7.69
N GLU A 161 -13.68 -12.14 6.56
CA GLU A 161 -12.97 -13.38 6.25
C GLU A 161 -11.88 -13.08 5.22
N PRO A 162 -10.68 -12.66 5.64
CA PRO A 162 -9.61 -12.38 4.71
C PRO A 162 -9.09 -13.66 4.07
N ILE A 163 -8.71 -13.62 2.80
CA ILE A 163 -7.93 -14.70 2.18
C ILE A 163 -6.54 -14.69 2.82
N GLU A 164 -6.04 -15.85 3.25
CA GLU A 164 -4.71 -15.96 3.85
C GLU A 164 -3.90 -17.02 3.12
N VAL A 165 -2.64 -16.68 2.86
CA VAL A 165 -1.65 -17.54 2.18
C VAL A 165 -0.37 -17.58 3.02
N ASP A 166 0.51 -18.54 2.74
CA ASP A 166 1.86 -18.53 3.29
C ASP A 166 2.71 -17.46 2.58
N ARG A 167 2.86 -16.31 3.23
CA ARG A 167 3.61 -15.16 2.69
C ARG A 167 5.12 -15.37 2.66
N THR A 168 5.63 -16.48 3.17
CA THR A 168 7.05 -16.82 3.04
C THR A 168 7.35 -17.58 1.75
N ARG A 169 6.29 -17.94 1.01
CA ARG A 169 6.33 -18.81 -0.17
C ARG A 169 5.35 -18.30 -1.23
N ILE A 170 5.33 -17.00 -1.49
CA ILE A 170 4.47 -16.39 -2.52
C ILE A 170 4.73 -17.02 -3.89
N GLU A 171 5.97 -17.44 -4.15
CA GLU A 171 6.39 -18.13 -5.37
C GLU A 171 5.73 -19.50 -5.60
N ASP A 172 5.15 -20.11 -4.56
CA ASP A 172 4.47 -21.41 -4.66
C ASP A 172 2.96 -21.28 -4.94
N LEU A 173 2.41 -20.07 -4.87
CA LEU A 173 1.00 -19.84 -5.15
C LEU A 173 0.71 -20.02 -6.64
N SER A 174 -0.43 -20.64 -6.95
CA SER A 174 -0.94 -20.59 -8.32
C SER A 174 -1.33 -19.16 -8.70
N PRO A 175 -1.35 -18.83 -10.00
CA PRO A 175 -1.77 -17.50 -10.44
C PRO A 175 -3.14 -17.08 -9.90
N ASP A 176 -4.11 -18.00 -9.86
CA ASP A 176 -5.47 -17.73 -9.35
C ASP A 176 -5.48 -17.47 -7.84
N GLU A 177 -4.63 -18.16 -7.06
CA GLU A 177 -4.49 -17.92 -5.61
C GLU A 177 -3.85 -16.57 -5.33
N LEU A 178 -2.78 -16.22 -6.06
CA LEU A 178 -2.12 -14.93 -5.94
C LEU A 178 -3.08 -13.80 -6.32
N GLU A 179 -3.81 -13.96 -7.43
CA GLU A 179 -4.82 -13.00 -7.90
C GLU A 179 -5.90 -12.76 -6.82
N ALA A 180 -6.47 -13.83 -6.28
CA ALA A 180 -7.50 -13.73 -5.25
C ALA A 180 -6.97 -13.09 -3.97
N TYR A 181 -5.74 -13.43 -3.58
CA TYR A 181 -5.10 -12.93 -2.36
C TYR A 181 -4.84 -11.42 -2.42
N VAL A 182 -4.14 -10.92 -3.45
CA VAL A 182 -3.81 -9.49 -3.60
C VAL A 182 -5.08 -8.64 -3.80
N ALA A 183 -6.07 -9.16 -4.54
CA ALA A 183 -7.36 -8.49 -4.69
C ALA A 183 -8.12 -8.40 -3.35
N SER A 184 -8.07 -9.44 -2.53
CA SER A 184 -8.67 -9.45 -1.20
C SER A 184 -8.04 -8.39 -0.30
N ASP A 185 -6.72 -8.18 -0.36
CA ASP A 185 -6.05 -7.21 0.50
C ASP A 185 -6.29 -5.76 0.08
N ALA A 186 -6.26 -5.48 -1.22
CA ALA A 186 -6.70 -4.19 -1.74
C ALA A 186 -8.16 -3.87 -1.36
N GLU A 187 -9.08 -4.83 -1.51
CA GLU A 187 -10.48 -4.65 -1.09
C GLU A 187 -10.59 -4.38 0.41
N LEU A 188 -9.88 -5.14 1.25
CA LEU A 188 -9.92 -4.95 2.70
C LEU A 188 -9.35 -3.58 3.10
N ALA A 189 -8.25 -3.12 2.50
CA ALA A 189 -7.70 -1.80 2.75
C ALA A 189 -8.77 -0.71 2.51
N ARG A 190 -9.45 -0.77 1.36
CA ARG A 190 -10.55 0.13 1.00
C ARG A 190 -11.73 0.04 1.97
N VAL A 191 -12.28 -1.16 2.18
CA VAL A 191 -13.47 -1.36 3.01
C VAL A 191 -13.22 -0.92 4.44
N LEU A 192 -12.07 -1.28 5.02
CA LEU A 192 -11.71 -0.87 6.38
C LEU A 192 -11.53 0.65 6.50
N ALA A 193 -10.95 1.31 5.50
CA ALA A 193 -10.89 2.77 5.48
C ALA A 193 -12.29 3.39 5.46
N LEU A 194 -13.18 2.91 4.57
CA LEU A 194 -14.54 3.45 4.44
C LEU A 194 -15.39 3.25 5.70
N ARG A 195 -15.15 2.20 6.51
CA ARG A 195 -15.78 2.08 7.84
C ARG A 195 -15.45 3.24 8.78
N ARG A 196 -14.37 3.97 8.50
CA ARG A 196 -13.88 5.12 9.25
C ARG A 196 -14.03 6.42 8.43
N TYR A 197 -15.00 6.48 7.52
CA TYR A 197 -15.14 7.57 6.54
C TYR A 197 -14.92 8.98 7.11
N PRO A 198 -15.54 9.40 8.24
CA PRO A 198 -15.31 10.74 8.78
C PRO A 198 -13.86 10.99 9.22
N ALA A 199 -13.18 9.98 9.75
CA ALA A 199 -11.81 10.08 10.25
C ALA A 199 -10.78 10.13 9.11
N ILE A 200 -11.01 9.38 8.02
CA ILE A 200 -10.04 9.29 6.93
C ILE A 200 -9.95 10.57 6.09
N LEU A 201 -10.99 11.41 6.03
CA LEU A 201 -11.02 12.64 5.21
C LEU A 201 -9.91 13.65 5.56
N ASN A 202 -9.48 13.64 6.83
CA ASN A 202 -8.39 14.48 7.33
C ASN A 202 -7.01 13.81 7.25
N ALA A 203 -6.98 12.51 6.97
CA ALA A 203 -5.77 11.70 6.88
C ALA A 203 -5.28 11.50 5.43
N VAL A 204 -6.09 11.87 4.43
CA VAL A 204 -5.67 11.88 3.02
C VAL A 204 -4.49 12.84 2.84
N ASP A 205 -3.46 12.37 2.17
CA ASP A 205 -2.29 13.16 1.80
C ASP A 205 -2.70 14.31 0.89
N ARG A 206 -2.35 15.54 1.29
CA ARG A 206 -2.55 16.76 0.51
C ARG A 206 -1.18 17.40 0.24
N PRO A 207 -0.45 16.90 -0.78
CA PRO A 207 0.95 17.26 -1.00
C PRO A 207 1.16 18.65 -1.64
N GLU A 208 0.08 19.41 -1.89
CA GLU A 208 0.05 20.79 -2.44
C GLU A 208 0.95 21.82 -1.71
N ARG A 209 1.67 21.40 -0.67
CA ARG A 209 2.53 22.24 0.18
C ARG A 209 3.99 21.77 0.24
N PHE A 210 4.42 20.76 -0.54
CA PHE A 210 5.73 20.13 -0.40
C PHE A 210 6.40 19.84 -1.75
N GLN A 211 7.73 19.73 -1.77
CA GLN A 211 8.47 19.27 -2.95
C GLN A 211 8.60 17.73 -2.97
N PRO A 212 8.54 17.08 -4.15
CA PRO A 212 8.77 15.64 -4.27
C PRO A 212 10.16 15.20 -3.80
N ILE A 213 10.28 13.97 -3.32
CA ILE A 213 11.53 13.34 -2.86
C ILE A 213 12.43 12.94 -4.04
N PHE A 214 11.83 12.58 -5.18
CA PHE A 214 12.50 12.13 -6.39
C PHE A 214 12.07 13.01 -7.57
N GLN A 215 13.03 13.39 -8.44
CA GLN A 215 12.81 14.12 -9.70
C GLN A 215 13.29 13.28 -10.88
#